data_AF-A0A6G3TLA2-F1
#
_entry.id   AF-A0A6G3TLA2-F1
#
_cell.length_a   1.000
_cell.length_b   1.000
_cell.length_c   1.000
_cell.angle_alpha   90.00
_cell.angle_beta   90.00
_cell.angle_gamma   90.00
#
_symmetry.space_group_name_H-M   'P 1'
#
loop_
_entity.id
_entity.type
_entity.pdbx_description
1 polymer ?
#
loop_
_entity_poly.entity_id
_entity_poly.type
_entity_poly.pdbx_seq_one_letter_code
_entity_poly.pdbx_strand_id
1 'polypeptide(L)'
;PAEAVGDRRDETARRLVRRAAPDRPPRRSPTAPPEESAPGLSLVIVAPRDDVAVHTPDPTAAESLMASGTPHLYAGVVEGTGVVGPLVLPGETGCAGCLHAERTDRDPAFPRLVAQWRSGRQHRVPPPCDLALATTVAGFAAAQALAFLDGRTPSGTGARWEVSLPGLRWQVRPVRPHPSCPCGAARKGKQEHIPEDGGWRATMAGQGPSAEVRQEAEPARPAGTWRAHV
;
A
#
# COMPACT_ATOMS: atom_id res chain seq x y z
N PRO A 1 -17.05 9.24 21.29
CA PRO A 1 -17.51 8.89 22.65
C PRO A 1 -18.93 9.47 22.85
N ALA A 2 -19.70 8.99 23.81
CA ALA A 2 -21.14 9.30 23.90
C ALA A 2 -21.40 10.81 24.07
N GLU A 3 -20.50 11.50 24.77
CA GLU A 3 -20.52 12.94 24.99
C GLU A 3 -20.23 13.79 23.73
N ALA A 4 -19.80 13.17 22.63
CA ALA A 4 -19.50 13.86 21.37
C ALA A 4 -20.56 13.59 20.28
N VAL A 5 -21.72 13.06 20.65
CA VAL A 5 -22.83 12.86 19.70
C VAL A 5 -23.34 14.24 19.25
N GLY A 6 -23.40 14.44 17.93
CA GLY A 6 -23.76 15.73 17.32
C GLY A 6 -22.56 16.61 16.94
N ASP A 7 -21.38 16.37 17.52
CA ASP A 7 -20.16 17.09 17.14
C ASP A 7 -19.68 16.71 15.74
N ARG A 8 -18.94 17.63 15.10
CA ARG A 8 -18.17 17.30 13.91
C ARG A 8 -17.11 16.24 14.22
N ARG A 9 -17.03 15.23 13.36
CA ARG A 9 -16.11 14.08 13.54
C ARG A 9 -14.65 14.49 13.50
N ASP A 10 -14.27 15.39 12.61
CA ASP A 10 -12.90 15.87 12.46
C ASP A 10 -12.42 16.65 13.69
N GLU A 11 -13.28 17.49 14.26
CA GLU A 11 -12.99 18.22 15.49
C GLU A 11 -12.82 17.26 16.69
N THR A 12 -13.76 16.32 16.83
CA THR A 12 -13.72 15.30 17.88
C THR A 12 -12.47 14.43 17.76
N ALA A 13 -12.13 13.98 16.55
CA ALA A 13 -10.92 13.17 16.31
C ALA A 13 -9.66 13.96 16.69
N ARG A 14 -9.53 15.21 16.26
CA ARG A 14 -8.40 16.07 16.64
C ARG A 14 -8.32 16.27 18.15
N ARG A 15 -9.45 16.44 18.84
CA ARG A 15 -9.52 16.57 20.30
C ARG A 15 -9.03 15.31 21.00
N LEU A 16 -9.46 14.13 20.55
CA LEU A 16 -9.03 12.84 21.10
C LEU A 16 -7.54 12.59 20.86
N VAL A 17 -7.05 12.80 19.64
CA VAL A 17 -5.62 12.65 19.30
C VAL A 17 -4.76 13.58 20.17
N ARG A 18 -5.14 14.85 20.32
CA ARG A 18 -4.41 15.80 21.19
C ARG A 18 -4.39 15.39 22.66
N ARG A 19 -5.44 14.70 23.13
CA ARG A 19 -5.53 14.20 24.51
C ARG A 19 -4.65 12.96 24.72
N ALA A 20 -4.48 12.14 23.68
CA ALA A 20 -3.69 10.92 23.73
C ALA A 20 -2.19 11.13 23.40
N ALA A 21 -1.85 12.22 22.69
CA ALA A 21 -0.47 12.52 22.31
C ALA A 21 0.40 12.83 23.54
N PRO A 22 1.57 12.18 23.69
CA PRO A 22 2.44 12.36 24.86
C PRO A 22 2.96 13.79 24.99
N ASP A 23 3.25 14.48 23.88
CA ASP A 23 3.93 15.78 23.86
C ASP A 23 3.05 16.93 23.35
N ARG A 24 1.79 17.00 23.81
CA ARG A 24 0.74 17.99 23.45
C ARG A 24 1.26 19.15 22.58
N PRO A 25 1.29 19.00 21.24
CA PRO A 25 1.90 19.99 20.38
C PRO A 25 1.20 21.33 20.59
N PRO A 26 1.96 22.45 20.67
CA PRO A 26 1.36 23.76 20.88
C PRO A 26 0.30 24.00 19.81
N ARG A 27 -0.81 24.65 20.19
CA ARG A 27 -1.85 25.02 19.24
C ARG A 27 -1.16 25.84 18.13
N ARG A 28 -1.11 25.33 16.90
CA ARG A 28 -0.74 26.15 15.74
C ARG A 28 -1.76 27.29 15.68
N SER A 29 -1.34 28.49 16.06
CA SER A 29 -2.11 29.70 15.79
C SER A 29 -2.16 29.87 14.27
N PRO A 30 -3.31 30.26 13.68
CA PRO A 30 -3.45 30.50 12.24
C PRO A 30 -2.44 31.52 11.68
N THR A 31 -1.80 32.29 12.56
CA THR A 31 -0.92 33.43 12.26
C THR A 31 0.58 33.11 12.36
N ALA A 32 0.98 31.90 12.76
CA ALA A 32 2.40 31.58 12.86
C ALA A 32 2.98 31.38 11.44
N PRO A 33 4.05 32.11 11.06
CA PRO A 33 4.74 31.85 9.79
C PRO A 33 5.32 30.42 9.81
N PRO A 34 5.42 29.77 8.65
CA PRO A 34 6.05 28.45 8.57
C PRO A 34 7.52 28.61 8.97
N GLU A 35 7.86 28.18 10.18
CA GLU A 35 9.26 27.99 10.54
C GLU A 35 9.90 27.01 9.55
N GLU A 36 11.14 27.28 9.13
CA GLU A 36 12.01 26.37 8.37
C GLU A 36 12.30 25.12 9.22
N SER A 37 11.27 24.30 9.40
CA SER A 37 11.38 22.96 9.92
C SER A 37 12.00 22.12 8.80
N ALA A 38 13.02 21.32 9.12
CA ALA A 38 13.56 20.28 8.25
C ALA A 38 12.41 19.61 7.48
N PRO A 39 12.54 19.33 6.17
CA PRO A 39 11.44 18.85 5.34
C PRO A 39 10.89 17.57 5.96
N GLY A 40 9.85 17.72 6.78
CA GLY A 40 9.28 16.63 7.54
C GLY A 40 8.73 15.66 6.52
N LEU A 41 9.06 14.38 6.66
CA LEU A 41 8.45 13.33 5.84
C LEU A 41 6.93 13.47 5.97
N SER A 42 6.30 13.93 4.90
CA SER A 42 4.86 14.12 4.85
C SER A 42 4.24 12.83 4.31
N LEU A 43 3.50 12.12 5.15
CA LEU A 43 2.69 10.98 4.75
C LEU A 43 1.22 11.33 4.90
N VAL A 44 0.43 11.08 3.86
CA VAL A 44 -1.04 11.23 3.91
C VAL A 44 -1.71 9.86 4.03
N ILE A 45 -2.59 9.70 5.01
CA ILE A 45 -3.44 8.50 5.11
C ILE A 45 -4.77 8.77 4.41
N VAL A 46 -5.03 8.04 3.34
CA VAL A 46 -6.29 8.11 2.59
C VAL A 46 -7.23 7.02 3.12
N ALA A 47 -8.19 7.43 3.94
CA ALA A 47 -9.15 6.53 4.59
C ALA A 47 -10.58 6.82 4.13
N PRO A 48 -10.97 6.40 2.91
CA PRO A 48 -12.31 6.62 2.41
C PRO A 48 -13.33 5.86 3.26
N ARG A 49 -14.56 6.37 3.29
CA ARG A 49 -15.67 5.77 4.03
C ARG A 49 -16.75 5.17 3.14
N ASP A 50 -16.59 5.27 1.83
CA ASP A 50 -17.46 4.63 0.86
C ASP A 50 -16.96 3.23 0.50
N ASP A 51 -17.89 2.32 0.25
CA ASP A 51 -17.61 0.90 0.03
C ASP A 51 -16.73 0.66 -1.20
N VAL A 52 -16.83 1.54 -2.20
CA VAL A 52 -16.15 1.38 -3.48
C VAL A 52 -14.69 1.78 -3.38
N ALA A 53 -14.38 2.93 -2.77
CA ALA A 53 -13.01 3.45 -2.73
C ALA A 53 -12.08 2.64 -1.82
N VAL A 54 -12.61 1.90 -0.83
CA VAL A 54 -11.81 0.94 -0.05
C VAL A 54 -11.28 -0.18 -0.94
N HIS A 55 -12.09 -0.67 -1.89
CA HIS A 55 -11.70 -1.73 -2.82
C HIS A 55 -10.98 -1.22 -4.06
N THR A 56 -11.44 -0.10 -4.59
CA THR A 56 -11.00 0.53 -5.84
C THR A 56 -10.80 2.02 -5.59
N PRO A 57 -9.66 2.41 -5.00
CA PRO A 57 -9.35 3.80 -4.75
C PRO A 57 -9.46 4.61 -6.04
N ASP A 58 -10.09 5.77 -5.98
CA ASP A 58 -10.21 6.66 -7.13
C ASP A 58 -8.85 7.30 -7.42
N PRO A 59 -8.25 7.06 -8.61
CA PRO A 59 -6.99 7.71 -8.98
C PRO A 59 -7.09 9.24 -8.95
N THR A 60 -8.27 9.78 -9.26
CA THR A 60 -8.51 11.24 -9.30
C THR A 60 -8.42 11.88 -7.92
N ALA A 61 -8.87 11.17 -6.89
CA ALA A 61 -8.84 11.66 -5.50
C ALA A 61 -7.41 11.85 -4.95
N ALA A 62 -6.41 11.23 -5.59
CA ALA A 62 -5.00 11.36 -5.20
C ALA A 62 -4.19 12.19 -6.20
N GLU A 63 -4.79 12.84 -7.19
CA GLU A 63 -4.06 13.61 -8.21
C GLU A 63 -3.17 14.70 -7.61
N SER A 64 -3.66 15.44 -6.61
CA SER A 64 -2.86 16.47 -5.94
C SER A 64 -1.67 15.89 -5.16
N LEU A 65 -1.85 14.71 -4.56
CA LEU A 65 -0.78 13.98 -3.85
C LEU A 65 0.26 13.46 -4.84
N MET A 66 -0.19 12.92 -5.98
CA MET A 66 0.68 12.47 -7.06
C MET A 66 1.46 13.64 -7.68
N ALA A 67 0.81 14.77 -7.96
CA ALA A 67 1.43 15.94 -8.56
C ALA A 67 2.46 16.62 -7.64
N SER A 68 2.20 16.62 -6.33
CA SER A 68 3.13 17.15 -5.32
C SER A 68 4.22 16.16 -4.91
N GLY A 69 4.18 14.91 -5.39
CA GLY A 69 5.10 13.87 -4.96
C GLY A 69 4.88 13.41 -3.51
N THR A 70 3.73 13.71 -2.90
CA THR A 70 3.43 13.40 -1.50
C THR A 70 3.17 11.89 -1.32
N PRO A 71 3.98 11.19 -0.50
CA PRO A 71 3.70 9.81 -0.11
C PRO A 71 2.32 9.66 0.53
N HIS A 72 1.61 8.59 0.17
CA HIS A 72 0.30 8.33 0.75
C HIS A 72 -0.03 6.85 0.89
N LEU A 73 -0.76 6.51 1.94
CA LEU A 73 -1.18 5.15 2.27
C LEU A 73 -2.70 5.06 2.27
N TYR A 74 -3.24 4.10 1.55
CA TYR A 74 -4.67 3.79 1.61
C TYR A 74 -4.98 2.86 2.79
N ALA A 75 -6.07 3.10 3.51
CA ALA A 75 -6.56 2.17 4.53
C ALA A 75 -8.08 2.25 4.62
N GLY A 76 -8.76 1.13 4.81
CA GLY A 76 -10.21 1.15 4.88
C GLY A 76 -10.81 -0.18 5.30
N VAL A 77 -12.06 -0.12 5.72
CA VAL A 77 -12.87 -1.30 6.05
C VAL A 77 -14.21 -1.16 5.38
N VAL A 78 -14.66 -2.26 4.79
CA VAL A 78 -15.95 -2.39 4.13
C VAL A 78 -16.49 -3.77 4.48
N GLU A 79 -17.68 -3.77 5.08
CA GLU A 79 -18.31 -4.98 5.62
C GLU A 79 -17.35 -5.77 6.53
N GLY A 80 -17.03 -7.02 6.16
CA GLY A 80 -16.10 -7.90 6.87
C GLY A 80 -14.67 -7.91 6.30
N THR A 81 -14.31 -6.96 5.44
CA THR A 81 -12.98 -6.88 4.81
C THR A 81 -12.26 -5.58 5.13
N GLY A 82 -11.07 -5.72 5.69
CA GLY A 82 -10.11 -4.66 5.95
C GLY A 82 -9.01 -4.62 4.90
N VAL A 83 -8.52 -3.42 4.62
CA VAL A 83 -7.52 -3.15 3.58
C VAL A 83 -6.51 -2.15 4.10
N VAL A 84 -5.22 -2.42 3.88
CA VAL A 84 -4.12 -1.45 4.05
C VAL A 84 -3.18 -1.52 2.87
N GLY A 85 -2.98 -0.40 2.20
CA GLY A 85 -2.13 -0.28 1.02
C GLY A 85 -2.92 -0.08 -0.29
N PRO A 86 -2.20 0.27 -1.38
CA PRO A 86 -0.75 0.40 -1.43
C PRO A 86 -0.21 1.63 -0.67
N LEU A 87 1.02 1.51 -0.15
CA LEU A 87 1.84 2.68 0.18
C LEU A 87 2.41 3.22 -1.13
N VAL A 88 1.89 4.36 -1.56
CA VAL A 88 2.25 5.01 -2.82
C VAL A 88 3.39 6.00 -2.57
N LEU A 89 4.50 5.75 -3.24
CA LEU A 89 5.61 6.66 -3.43
C LEU A 89 5.53 7.11 -4.91
N PRO A 90 5.05 8.32 -5.19
CA PRO A 90 4.80 8.77 -6.57
C PRO A 90 6.04 8.60 -7.45
N GLY A 91 5.90 7.92 -8.58
CA GLY A 91 7.02 7.62 -9.48
C GLY A 91 7.83 6.39 -9.14
N GLU A 92 7.58 5.72 -8.02
CA GLU A 92 8.40 4.58 -7.56
C GLU A 92 7.58 3.32 -7.33
N THR A 93 6.45 3.42 -6.62
CA THR A 93 5.58 2.27 -6.33
C THR A 93 4.28 2.30 -7.13
N GLY A 94 3.60 1.16 -7.23
CA GLY A 94 2.31 1.07 -7.91
C GLY A 94 1.25 1.93 -7.20
N CYS A 95 0.60 2.81 -7.95
CA CYS A 95 -0.45 3.70 -7.44
C CYS A 95 -1.86 3.14 -7.67
N ALA A 96 -2.89 3.87 -7.21
CA ALA A 96 -4.30 3.53 -7.47
C ALA A 96 -4.62 3.38 -8.98
N GLY A 97 -3.99 4.20 -9.83
CA GLY A 97 -4.12 4.08 -11.29
C GLY A 97 -3.50 2.79 -11.86
N CYS A 98 -2.38 2.32 -11.28
CA CYS A 98 -1.79 1.03 -11.64
C CYS A 98 -2.73 -0.12 -11.27
N LEU A 99 -3.29 -0.09 -10.06
CA LEU A 99 -4.27 -1.07 -9.61
C LEU A 99 -5.51 -1.10 -10.52
N HIS A 100 -6.01 0.08 -10.92
CA HIS A 100 -7.15 0.19 -11.82
C HIS A 100 -6.84 -0.41 -13.20
N ALA A 101 -5.69 -0.06 -13.80
CA ALA A 101 -5.27 -0.58 -15.09
C ALA A 101 -5.09 -2.11 -15.05
N GLU A 102 -4.45 -2.64 -14.02
CA GLU A 102 -4.23 -4.09 -13.87
C GLU A 102 -5.54 -4.88 -13.68
N ARG A 103 -6.60 -4.24 -13.18
CA ARG A 103 -7.94 -4.84 -13.11
C ARG A 103 -8.68 -4.73 -14.45
N THR A 104 -8.54 -3.60 -15.15
CA THR A 104 -9.09 -3.42 -16.49
C THR A 104 -8.49 -4.40 -17.50
N ASP A 105 -7.20 -4.70 -17.41
CA ASP A 105 -6.54 -5.70 -18.25
C ASP A 105 -7.09 -7.12 -18.00
N ARG A 106 -7.46 -7.43 -16.74
CA ARG A 106 -8.08 -8.72 -16.39
C ARG A 106 -9.54 -8.80 -16.78
N ASP A 107 -10.26 -7.70 -16.67
CA ASP A 107 -11.67 -7.58 -17.00
C ASP A 107 -11.93 -6.21 -17.66
N PRO A 108 -12.07 -6.18 -19.01
CA PRO A 108 -12.36 -4.95 -19.74
C PRO A 108 -13.66 -4.25 -19.33
N ALA A 109 -14.60 -4.96 -18.69
CA ALA A 109 -15.83 -4.37 -18.16
C ALA A 109 -15.63 -3.65 -16.82
N PHE A 110 -14.50 -3.86 -16.14
CA PHE A 110 -14.22 -3.33 -14.80
C PHE A 110 -14.43 -1.81 -14.66
N PRO A 111 -13.94 -0.94 -15.59
CA PRO A 111 -14.19 0.50 -15.48
C PRO A 111 -15.67 0.87 -15.46
N ARG A 112 -16.49 0.16 -16.25
CA ARG A 112 -17.94 0.37 -16.31
C ARG A 112 -18.61 -0.05 -15.00
N LEU A 113 -18.19 -1.18 -14.42
CA LEU A 113 -18.70 -1.66 -13.13
C LEU A 113 -18.38 -0.66 -12.01
N VAL A 114 -17.14 -0.17 -11.94
CA VAL A 114 -16.73 0.83 -10.96
C VAL A 114 -17.54 2.12 -11.11
N ALA A 115 -17.76 2.59 -12.34
CA ALA A 115 -18.59 3.77 -12.59
C ALA A 115 -20.05 3.54 -12.15
N GLN A 116 -20.61 2.36 -12.37
CA GLN A 116 -21.95 1.98 -11.91
C GLN A 116 -22.04 1.92 -10.37
N TRP A 117 -21.04 1.35 -9.69
CA TRP A 117 -21.02 1.31 -8.23
C TRP A 117 -20.91 2.72 -7.62
N ARG A 118 -20.11 3.60 -8.24
CA ARG A 118 -19.96 4.99 -7.78
C ARG A 118 -21.19 5.87 -8.05
N SER A 119 -21.96 5.56 -9.09
CA SER A 119 -23.19 6.31 -9.43
C SER A 119 -24.40 5.92 -8.59
N GLY A 120 -24.30 4.84 -7.80
CA GLY A 120 -25.29 4.45 -6.82
C GLY A 120 -25.56 5.57 -5.80
N ARG A 121 -26.76 5.58 -5.22
CA ARG A 121 -27.10 6.54 -4.15
C ARG A 121 -26.12 6.36 -3.00
N GLN A 122 -25.29 7.37 -2.78
CA GLN A 122 -24.44 7.50 -1.59
C GLN A 122 -25.35 7.29 -0.37
N HIS A 123 -25.11 6.21 0.38
CA HIS A 123 -25.94 5.92 1.54
C HIS A 123 -25.82 7.10 2.51
N ARG A 124 -26.97 7.68 2.90
CA ARG A 124 -27.00 8.76 3.91
C ARG A 124 -26.46 8.30 5.26
N VAL A 125 -26.42 6.98 5.47
CA VAL A 125 -25.87 6.32 6.65
C VAL A 125 -24.61 5.56 6.23
N PRO A 126 -23.45 5.79 6.87
CA PRO A 126 -22.27 4.98 6.60
C PRO A 126 -22.56 3.49 6.81
N PRO A 127 -21.99 2.61 5.98
CA PRO A 127 -22.17 1.18 6.12
C PRO A 127 -21.70 0.70 7.50
N PRO A 128 -22.31 -0.36 8.05
CA PRO A 128 -21.88 -0.94 9.30
C PRO A 128 -20.42 -1.41 9.16
N CYS A 129 -19.61 -1.12 10.18
CA CYS A 129 -18.20 -1.45 10.21
C CYS A 129 -17.92 -2.19 11.51
N ASP A 130 -17.29 -3.36 11.40
CA ASP A 130 -16.89 -4.13 12.58
C ASP A 130 -15.78 -3.39 13.33
N LEU A 131 -16.00 -3.14 14.63
CA LEU A 131 -15.09 -2.33 15.45
C LEU A 131 -13.73 -3.01 15.64
N ALA A 132 -13.70 -4.34 15.81
CA ALA A 132 -12.47 -5.07 16.02
C ALA A 132 -11.61 -5.07 14.75
N LEU A 133 -12.23 -5.29 13.59
CA LEU A 133 -11.58 -5.21 12.28
C LEU A 133 -11.07 -3.79 11.99
N ALA A 134 -11.89 -2.77 12.22
CA ALA A 134 -11.49 -1.37 12.06
C ALA A 134 -10.29 -0.99 12.93
N THR A 135 -10.29 -1.42 14.19
CA THR A 135 -9.19 -1.18 15.11
C THR A 135 -7.91 -1.89 14.66
N THR A 136 -8.04 -3.13 14.20
CA THR A 136 -6.93 -3.93 13.67
C THR A 136 -6.30 -3.28 12.43
N VAL A 137 -7.13 -2.87 11.48
CA VAL A 137 -6.71 -2.20 10.24
C VAL A 137 -6.07 -0.85 10.53
N ALA A 138 -6.66 -0.05 11.43
CA ALA A 138 -6.10 1.23 11.83
C ALA A 138 -4.74 1.07 12.53
N GLY A 139 -4.59 0.08 13.41
CA GLY A 139 -3.32 -0.25 14.06
C GLY A 139 -2.25 -0.69 13.06
N PHE A 140 -2.61 -1.55 12.11
CA PHE A 140 -1.68 -1.99 11.06
C PHE A 140 -1.27 -0.83 10.13
N ALA A 141 -2.23 0.02 9.72
CA ALA A 141 -1.93 1.22 8.93
C ALA A 141 -1.00 2.19 9.69
N ALA A 142 -1.22 2.38 10.99
CA ALA A 142 -0.34 3.19 11.83
C ALA A 142 1.07 2.59 11.92
N ALA A 143 1.21 1.27 12.05
CA ALA A 143 2.52 0.61 12.05
C ALA A 143 3.27 0.79 10.73
N GLN A 144 2.57 0.67 9.58
CA GLN A 144 3.14 0.93 8.25
C GLN A 144 3.56 2.40 8.09
N ALA A 145 2.73 3.33 8.57
CA ALA A 145 3.00 4.76 8.54
C ALA A 145 4.24 5.13 9.37
N LEU A 146 4.32 4.65 10.61
CA LEU A 146 5.46 4.89 11.49
C LEU A 146 6.74 4.29 10.93
N ALA A 147 6.70 3.06 10.42
CA ALA A 147 7.86 2.45 9.77
C ALA A 147 8.39 3.31 8.60
N PHE A 148 7.48 3.85 7.77
CA PHE A 148 7.86 4.76 6.70
C PHE A 148 8.48 6.06 7.21
N LEU A 149 7.88 6.69 8.24
CA LEU A 149 8.38 7.92 8.85
C LEU A 149 9.73 7.72 9.55
N ASP A 150 10.01 6.51 10.03
CA ASP A 150 11.31 6.10 10.57
C ASP A 150 12.36 5.82 9.47
N GLY A 151 12.03 6.06 8.19
CA GLY A 151 12.91 5.83 7.05
C GLY A 151 13.07 4.36 6.67
N ARG A 152 12.27 3.45 7.24
CA ARG A 152 12.26 2.03 6.88
C ARG A 152 11.30 1.81 5.72
N THR A 153 11.65 0.89 4.83
CA THR A 153 10.71 0.42 3.81
C THR A 153 9.73 -0.55 4.45
N PRO A 154 8.43 -0.22 4.57
CA PRO A 154 7.48 -1.11 5.23
C PRO A 154 7.31 -2.41 4.44
N SER A 155 7.07 -3.51 5.16
CA SER A 155 6.80 -4.82 4.58
C SER A 155 5.62 -4.73 3.61
N GLY A 156 5.83 -5.07 2.34
CA GLY A 156 4.79 -4.95 1.31
C GLY A 156 4.66 -3.54 0.71
N THR A 157 5.74 -2.76 0.66
CA THR A 157 5.83 -1.57 -0.20
C THR A 157 5.49 -1.95 -1.65
N GLY A 158 4.57 -1.22 -2.28
CA GLY A 158 4.02 -1.61 -3.58
C GLY A 158 3.04 -2.79 -3.53
N ALA A 159 2.50 -3.13 -2.36
CA ALA A 159 1.46 -4.14 -2.19
C ALA A 159 0.31 -3.62 -1.32
N ARG A 160 -0.82 -4.30 -1.43
CA ARG A 160 -2.05 -4.08 -0.68
C ARG A 160 -2.32 -5.30 0.18
N TRP A 161 -2.45 -5.08 1.48
CA TRP A 161 -2.83 -6.07 2.46
C TRP A 161 -4.34 -6.10 2.60
N GLU A 162 -4.90 -7.29 2.58
CA GLU A 162 -6.33 -7.53 2.76
C GLU A 162 -6.52 -8.51 3.92
N VAL A 163 -7.47 -8.22 4.80
CA VAL A 163 -7.82 -9.08 5.94
C VAL A 163 -9.33 -9.25 5.96
N SER A 164 -9.81 -10.48 6.14
CA SER A 164 -11.25 -10.77 6.14
C SER A 164 -11.69 -11.52 7.39
N LEU A 165 -12.84 -11.13 7.92
CA LEU A 165 -13.56 -11.85 8.97
C LEU A 165 -14.14 -13.18 8.44
N PRO A 166 -14.43 -14.14 9.34
CA PRO A 166 -14.16 -14.12 10.78
C PRO A 166 -12.71 -14.48 11.15
N GLY A 167 -11.98 -15.12 10.24
CA GLY A 167 -10.68 -15.73 10.55
C GLY A 167 -9.48 -14.77 10.60
N LEU A 168 -9.67 -13.49 10.26
CA LEU A 168 -8.61 -12.47 10.17
C LEU A 168 -7.40 -12.94 9.34
N ARG A 169 -7.68 -13.64 8.24
CA ARG A 169 -6.64 -14.13 7.33
C ARG A 169 -6.08 -12.98 6.51
N TRP A 170 -4.81 -12.65 6.73
CA TRP A 170 -4.10 -11.64 5.95
C TRP A 170 -3.63 -12.19 4.62
N GLN A 171 -3.83 -11.40 3.57
CA GLN A 171 -3.40 -11.69 2.20
C GLN A 171 -2.65 -10.49 1.65
N VAL A 172 -1.51 -10.74 1.03
CA VAL A 172 -0.73 -9.71 0.34
C VAL A 172 -1.04 -9.77 -1.15
N ARG A 173 -1.49 -8.65 -1.70
CA ARG A 173 -1.77 -8.48 -3.13
C ARG A 173 -0.78 -7.45 -3.69
N PRO A 174 0.20 -7.85 -4.51
CA PRO A 174 1.11 -6.89 -5.13
C PRO A 174 0.33 -5.92 -6.02
N VAL A 175 0.72 -4.65 -6.02
CA VAL A 175 0.22 -3.62 -6.93
C VAL A 175 1.36 -3.25 -7.85
N ARG A 176 1.42 -3.89 -9.02
CA ARG A 176 2.56 -3.74 -9.93
C ARG A 176 2.46 -2.41 -10.67
N PRO A 177 3.58 -1.67 -10.82
CA PRO A 177 3.61 -0.53 -11.71
C PRO A 177 3.16 -0.90 -13.12
N HIS A 178 2.09 -0.27 -13.59
CA HIS A 178 1.49 -0.60 -14.88
C HIS A 178 2.12 0.23 -16.01
N PRO A 179 2.54 -0.37 -17.14
CA PRO A 179 3.18 0.35 -18.25
C PRO A 179 2.33 1.50 -18.84
N SER A 180 1.02 1.32 -18.89
CA SER A 180 0.08 2.34 -19.41
C SER A 180 -0.32 3.39 -18.36
N CYS A 181 0.16 3.27 -17.11
CA CYS A 181 -0.15 4.26 -16.07
C CYS A 181 0.82 5.44 -16.16
N PRO A 182 0.35 6.70 -16.19
CA PRO A 182 1.20 7.88 -16.30
C PRO A 182 2.01 8.18 -15.04
N CYS A 183 1.87 7.40 -13.96
CA CYS A 183 2.56 7.64 -12.69
C CYS A 183 4.08 7.50 -12.74
N GLY A 184 4.66 6.96 -13.82
CA GLY A 184 6.11 6.86 -14.02
C GLY A 184 6.79 5.68 -13.31
N ALA A 185 6.13 5.00 -12.37
CA ALA A 185 6.72 3.89 -11.60
C ALA A 185 7.22 2.72 -12.47
N ALA A 186 6.54 2.42 -13.58
CA ALA A 186 6.96 1.36 -14.49
C ALA A 186 8.23 1.70 -15.30
N ARG A 187 8.58 2.99 -15.42
CA ARG A 187 9.79 3.44 -16.11
C ARG A 187 11.02 3.36 -15.22
N LYS A 188 10.88 3.68 -13.92
CA LYS A 188 11.99 3.64 -12.95
C LYS A 188 12.52 2.22 -12.75
N GLY A 189 11.62 1.23 -12.61
CA GLY A 189 12.03 -0.18 -12.49
C GLY A 189 12.76 -0.74 -13.72
N LYS A 190 12.60 -0.13 -14.91
CA LYS A 190 13.38 -0.50 -16.10
C LYS A 190 14.79 0.12 -16.08
N GLN A 191 14.98 1.28 -15.47
CA GLN A 191 16.29 1.96 -15.40
C GLN A 191 17.22 1.27 -14.40
N GLU A 192 16.72 0.80 -13.26
CA GLU A 192 17.52 0.06 -12.27
C GLU A 192 17.95 -1.34 -12.77
N HIS A 193 17.31 -1.86 -13.81
CA HIS A 193 17.61 -3.17 -14.42
C HIS A 193 18.35 -3.10 -15.75
N ILE A 194 18.74 -1.92 -16.25
CA ILE A 194 19.77 -1.84 -17.28
C ILE A 194 21.10 -1.98 -16.54
N PRO A 195 21.81 -3.12 -16.66
CA PRO A 195 23.19 -3.16 -16.18
C PRO A 195 23.89 -2.06 -16.96
N GLU A 196 24.55 -1.12 -16.27
CA GLU A 196 25.51 -0.27 -16.94
C GLU A 196 26.42 -1.19 -17.75
N ASP A 197 26.45 -0.97 -19.06
CA ASP A 197 27.19 -1.73 -20.05
C ASP A 197 28.69 -1.53 -19.78
N GLY A 198 29.17 -2.20 -18.74
CA GLY A 198 30.56 -2.38 -18.41
C GLY A 198 31.15 -3.29 -19.47
N GLY A 199 31.54 -2.68 -20.58
CA GLY A 199 31.99 -3.33 -21.79
C GLY A 199 32.86 -4.56 -21.52
N TRP A 200 32.34 -5.71 -21.91
CA TRP A 200 33.08 -6.96 -21.96
C TRP A 200 34.19 -6.81 -23.00
N ARG A 201 35.39 -6.43 -22.57
CA ARG A 201 36.58 -6.52 -23.42
C ARG A 201 36.92 -8.00 -23.59
N ALA A 202 36.52 -8.55 -24.72
CA ALA A 202 37.02 -9.81 -25.21
C ALA A 202 38.54 -9.72 -25.37
N THR A 203 39.28 -10.47 -24.56
CA THR A 203 40.65 -10.87 -24.89
C THR A 203 40.66 -12.37 -25.06
N MET A 204 40.67 -12.77 -26.33
CA MET A 204 40.94 -14.12 -26.77
C MET A 204 42.40 -14.45 -26.44
N ALA A 205 42.63 -15.49 -25.64
CA ALA A 205 43.82 -16.31 -25.75
C ALA A 205 43.40 -17.74 -25.39
N GLY A 206 43.21 -18.55 -26.43
CA GLY A 206 42.97 -19.98 -26.26
C GLY A 206 44.23 -20.71 -25.82
N GLN A 207 44.04 -21.77 -25.06
CA GLN A 207 44.72 -23.06 -25.22
C GLN A 207 43.96 -24.13 -24.40
N GLY A 208 43.83 -25.30 -25.00
CA GLY A 208 42.90 -26.38 -24.62
C GLY A 208 43.37 -27.31 -23.48
N PRO A 209 43.00 -28.60 -23.50
CA PRO A 209 42.21 -29.21 -22.42
C PRO A 209 42.94 -30.29 -21.60
N SER A 210 42.21 -30.93 -20.66
CA SER A 210 42.48 -32.13 -19.83
C SER A 210 42.52 -31.77 -18.32
N ALA A 211 41.95 -32.50 -17.36
CA ALA A 211 41.38 -33.84 -17.29
C ALA A 211 40.35 -33.95 -16.14
N GLU A 212 39.42 -34.90 -16.31
CA GLU A 212 38.80 -35.79 -15.32
C GLU A 212 38.81 -35.41 -13.82
N VAL A 213 37.63 -35.27 -13.22
CA VAL A 213 37.28 -35.99 -11.97
C VAL A 213 35.79 -36.36 -12.01
N ARG A 214 35.52 -37.67 -11.93
CA ARG A 214 34.21 -38.28 -11.70
C ARG A 214 33.85 -38.14 -10.21
N GLN A 215 32.60 -37.80 -9.89
CA GLN A 215 31.94 -38.38 -8.72
C GLN A 215 30.41 -38.39 -8.85
N GLU A 216 29.90 -39.61 -9.10
CA GLU A 216 28.61 -40.17 -8.64
C GLU A 216 28.41 -39.90 -7.12
N ALA A 217 27.22 -39.92 -6.51
CA ALA A 217 25.83 -40.10 -6.92
C ALA A 217 24.95 -39.68 -5.71
N GLU A 218 23.69 -39.38 -5.99
CA GLU A 218 22.59 -39.30 -5.02
C GLU A 218 22.33 -40.67 -4.34
N PRO A 219 21.66 -40.70 -3.17
CA PRO A 219 20.25 -41.09 -3.26
C PRO A 219 19.28 -40.44 -2.25
N ALA A 220 18.06 -40.23 -2.76
CA ALA A 220 16.73 -40.55 -2.22
C ALA A 220 16.33 -40.16 -0.77
N ARG A 221 15.24 -39.39 -0.72
CA ARG A 221 14.34 -39.12 0.41
C ARG A 221 13.72 -40.40 1.01
N PRO A 222 13.11 -40.25 2.20
CA PRO A 222 11.71 -40.63 2.32
C PRO A 222 10.80 -39.53 2.91
N ALA A 223 9.51 -39.71 2.62
CA ALA A 223 8.40 -38.82 2.91
C ALA A 223 8.01 -38.79 4.40
N GLY A 224 7.87 -37.58 4.95
CA GLY A 224 7.20 -37.35 6.23
C GLY A 224 5.69 -37.24 6.02
N THR A 225 4.95 -38.17 6.61
CA THR A 225 3.49 -38.14 6.68
C THR A 225 3.07 -37.22 7.84
N TRP A 226 2.21 -36.23 7.58
CA TRP A 226 1.51 -35.51 8.65
C TRP A 226 0.02 -35.82 8.51
N ARG A 227 -0.46 -36.65 9.45
CA ARG A 227 -1.90 -36.90 9.66
C ARG A 227 -2.48 -35.79 10.54
N ALA A 228 -3.75 -35.49 10.25
CA ALA A 228 -4.62 -34.61 10.99
C ALA A 228 -4.84 -35.04 12.44
N HIS A 229 -5.06 -34.06 13.32
CA HIS A 229 -5.87 -34.23 14.52
C HIS A 229 -7.03 -33.23 14.48
N VAL A 230 -8.17 -33.78 14.92
CA VAL A 230 -9.55 -33.27 14.97
C VAL A 230 -9.67 -31.97 15.74
#